data_AF-A0A806K1X3-F1
#
_entry.id   AF-A0A806K1X3-F1
#
_cell.length_a   1.000
_cell.length_b   1.000
_cell.length_c   1.000
_cell.angle_alpha   90.00
_cell.angle_beta   90.00
_cell.angle_gamma   90.00
#
_symmetry.space_group_name_H-M   'P 1'
#
loop_
_entity.id
_entity.type
_entity.pdbx_description
1 polymer ?
#
loop_
_entity_poly.entity_id
_entity_poly.type
_entity_poly.pdbx_seq_one_letter_code
_entity_poly.pdbx_strand_id
1 'polypeptide(L)'
;MLSARFWGVRGSIPSPGPDTVIYGGNTSCIEIRADDRLIILDLGTGIRSLGEWLVANEYKKTGKINADIFVTHTHWDHILGFPMFTPLYIPGTELRITGPVSFENESLEAIIGTQLSYRYWPVRTGELSAKITYKQIK
;
A
#
# COMPACT_ATOMS: atom_id res chain seq x y z
N MET A 1 3.76 3.89 21.90
CA MET A 1 3.80 5.31 21.45
C MET A 1 3.04 5.41 20.14
N LEU A 2 2.21 6.44 19.97
CA LEU A 2 1.48 6.70 18.73
C LEU A 2 2.25 7.71 17.86
N SER A 3 2.47 7.41 16.58
CA SER A 3 3.05 8.36 15.62
C SER A 3 2.47 8.16 14.22
N ALA A 4 2.56 9.19 13.39
CA ALA A 4 2.15 9.15 12.00
C ALA A 4 3.26 9.72 11.11
N ARG A 5 3.45 9.12 9.94
CA ARG A 5 4.38 9.57 8.91
C ARG A 5 3.68 9.56 7.55
N PHE A 6 3.82 10.65 6.83
CA PHE A 6 3.22 10.83 5.51
C PHE A 6 4.24 10.48 4.44
N TRP A 7 3.94 9.44 3.65
CA TRP A 7 4.77 8.97 2.54
C TRP A 7 4.28 9.51 1.19
N GLY A 8 3.02 9.93 1.14
CA GLY A 8 2.45 10.72 0.06
C GLY A 8 1.23 11.50 0.53
N VAL A 9 1.06 12.70 -0.04
CA VAL A 9 0.07 13.71 0.36
C VAL A 9 -0.61 14.38 -0.84
N ARG A 10 -0.37 13.87 -2.05
CA ARG A 10 -1.04 14.36 -3.27
C ARG A 10 -2.34 13.60 -3.49
N GLY A 11 -3.32 14.29 -4.06
CA GLY A 11 -4.58 13.70 -4.53
C GLY A 11 -4.59 13.57 -6.05
N SER A 12 -5.45 12.71 -6.55
CA SER A 12 -5.75 12.42 -7.96
C SER A 12 -4.58 11.84 -8.78
N ILE A 13 -3.43 12.51 -8.82
CA ILE A 13 -2.25 12.07 -9.57
C ILE A 13 -0.94 12.38 -8.83
N PRO A 14 0.12 11.57 -8.99
CA PRO A 14 1.43 11.95 -8.53
C PRO A 14 1.90 13.19 -9.30
N SER A 15 2.45 14.16 -8.57
CA SER A 15 2.82 15.46 -9.13
C SER A 15 4.23 15.85 -8.67
N PRO A 16 5.30 15.16 -9.11
CA PRO A 16 6.67 15.55 -8.77
C PRO A 16 7.11 16.78 -9.59
N GLY A 17 7.80 17.72 -8.97
CA GLY A 17 8.34 18.90 -9.66
C GLY A 17 8.89 19.95 -8.71
N PRO A 18 9.57 20.99 -9.22
CA PRO A 18 10.15 22.07 -8.41
C PRO A 18 9.13 22.74 -7.49
N ASP A 19 7.88 22.88 -7.95
CA ASP A 19 6.81 23.55 -7.20
C ASP A 19 6.18 22.65 -6.11
N THR A 20 6.44 21.34 -6.14
CA THR A 20 5.80 20.36 -5.25
C THR A 20 6.79 19.61 -4.36
N VAL A 21 8.10 19.72 -4.64
CA VAL A 21 9.15 18.93 -3.98
C VAL A 21 9.23 19.15 -2.47
N ILE A 22 8.88 20.34 -1.98
CA ILE A 22 8.91 20.68 -0.55
C ILE A 22 8.08 19.69 0.29
N TYR A 23 6.94 19.23 -0.25
CA TYR A 23 6.04 18.27 0.42
C TYR A 23 5.98 16.91 -0.27
N GLY A 24 6.79 16.71 -1.32
CA GLY A 24 6.82 15.49 -2.13
C GLY A 24 5.78 15.43 -3.26
N GLY A 25 5.94 14.43 -4.14
CA GLY A 25 5.10 14.23 -5.33
C GLY A 25 4.19 13.00 -5.29
N ASN A 26 4.24 12.22 -4.20
CA ASN A 26 3.53 10.95 -4.08
C ASN A 26 2.06 11.12 -3.65
N THR A 27 1.19 10.23 -4.12
CA THR A 27 -0.22 10.18 -3.71
C THR A 27 -0.41 9.47 -2.37
N SER A 28 -1.63 9.58 -1.81
CA SER A 28 -1.99 9.17 -0.44
C SER A 28 -1.32 7.88 0.04
N CYS A 29 -0.48 8.01 1.06
CA CYS A 29 0.03 6.88 1.83
C CYS A 29 0.50 7.39 3.18
N ILE A 30 -0.12 6.91 4.26
CA ILE A 30 0.19 7.32 5.63
C ILE A 30 0.54 6.07 6.43
N GLU A 31 1.70 6.10 7.06
CA GLU A 31 2.09 5.13 8.07
C GLU A 31 1.63 5.62 9.44
N ILE A 32 1.00 4.76 10.21
CA ILE A 32 0.69 4.97 11.62
C ILE A 32 1.36 3.86 12.42
N ARG A 33 2.13 4.26 13.44
CA ARG A 33 2.70 3.34 14.44
C ARG A 33 1.94 3.49 15.73
N ALA A 34 1.36 2.39 16.19
CA ALA A 34 0.70 2.29 17.49
C ALA A 34 1.32 1.10 18.24
N ASP A 35 2.29 1.43 19.09
CA ASP A 35 3.14 0.44 19.77
C ASP A 35 3.89 -0.44 18.76
N ASP A 36 3.64 -1.75 18.75
CA ASP A 36 4.26 -2.70 17.81
C ASP A 36 3.49 -2.84 16.49
N ARG A 37 2.35 -2.17 16.35
CA ARG A 37 1.50 -2.26 15.16
C ARG A 37 1.91 -1.26 14.09
N LEU A 38 2.07 -1.78 12.87
CA LEU A 38 2.13 -1.01 11.64
C LEU A 38 0.73 -0.94 11.02
N ILE A 39 0.20 0.27 10.92
CA ILE A 39 -1.02 0.56 10.19
C ILE A 39 -0.66 1.43 8.98
N ILE A 40 -1.23 1.11 7.82
CA ILE A 40 -1.03 1.88 6.59
C ILE A 40 -2.40 2.36 6.13
N LEU A 41 -2.54 3.67 5.89
CA LEU A 41 -3.72 4.25 5.27
C LEU A 41 -3.40 4.53 3.79
N ASP A 42 -4.21 3.94 2.93
CA ASP A 42 -4.10 3.93 1.47
C ASP A 42 -2.80 3.33 0.90
N LEU A 43 -2.92 2.89 -0.35
CA LEU A 43 -1.90 2.22 -1.15
C LEU A 43 -1.51 3.09 -2.35
N GLY A 44 -1.56 4.43 -2.21
CA GLY A 44 -1.12 5.37 -3.24
C GLY A 44 0.38 5.29 -3.50
N THR A 45 0.90 6.09 -4.43
CA THR A 45 2.29 5.95 -4.90
C THR A 45 3.35 6.17 -3.82
N GLY A 46 3.00 6.81 -2.69
CA GLY A 46 3.88 6.92 -1.52
C GLY A 46 4.27 5.59 -0.90
N ILE A 47 3.48 4.55 -1.12
CA ILE A 47 3.71 3.23 -0.54
C ILE A 47 5.01 2.57 -1.02
N ARG A 48 5.51 2.96 -2.20
CA ARG A 48 6.81 2.49 -2.69
C ARG A 48 7.93 2.86 -1.72
N SER A 49 8.01 4.13 -1.33
CA SER A 49 9.04 4.61 -0.41
C SER A 49 8.88 4.03 1.00
N LEU A 50 7.64 3.83 1.46
CA LEU A 50 7.38 3.10 2.69
C LEU A 50 7.89 1.66 2.60
N GLY A 51 7.59 0.95 1.51
CA GLY A 51 8.04 -0.43 1.29
C GLY A 51 9.56 -0.57 1.31
N GLU A 52 10.27 0.29 0.60
CA GLU A 52 11.74 0.35 0.60
C GLU A 52 12.29 0.56 2.02
N TRP A 53 11.68 1.48 2.79
CA TRP A 53 12.07 1.75 4.16
C TRP A 53 11.82 0.57 5.11
N LEU A 54 10.66 -0.08 5.01
CA LEU A 54 10.33 -1.27 5.82
C LEU A 54 11.31 -2.41 5.58
N VAL A 55 11.67 -2.66 4.32
CA VAL A 55 12.64 -3.70 3.97
C VAL A 55 14.00 -3.38 4.59
N ALA A 56 14.47 -2.14 4.45
CA ALA A 56 15.78 -1.73 4.95
C ALA A 56 15.87 -1.73 6.49
N ASN A 57 14.79 -1.36 7.19
CA ASN A 57 14.85 -1.05 8.62
C ASN A 57 14.19 -2.08 9.54
N GLU A 58 13.24 -2.86 9.03
CA GLU A 58 12.48 -3.85 9.81
C GLU A 58 12.73 -5.25 9.32
N TYR A 59 12.46 -5.53 8.04
CA TYR A 59 12.59 -6.88 7.50
C TYR A 59 14.01 -7.44 7.68
N LYS A 60 15.05 -6.64 7.41
CA LYS A 60 16.45 -7.06 7.63
C LYS A 60 16.77 -7.46 9.07
N LYS A 61 15.99 -6.98 10.06
CA LYS A 61 16.20 -7.28 11.48
C LYS A 61 15.35 -8.44 11.97
N THR A 62 14.11 -8.55 11.49
CA THR A 62 13.11 -9.48 12.03
C THR A 62 12.77 -10.64 11.08
N GLY A 63 13.11 -10.51 9.79
CA GLY A 63 12.67 -11.41 8.73
C GLY A 63 11.16 -11.36 8.46
N LYS A 64 10.45 -10.34 8.99
CA LYS A 64 8.99 -10.26 8.94
C LYS A 64 8.51 -8.82 8.72
N ILE A 65 7.41 -8.68 7.97
CA ILE A 65 6.64 -7.43 7.87
C ILE A 65 5.18 -7.79 8.12
N ASN A 66 4.55 -7.15 9.11
CA ASN A 66 3.14 -7.35 9.41
C ASN A 66 2.43 -6.01 9.39
N ALA A 67 1.45 -5.82 8.51
CA ALA A 67 0.75 -4.54 8.38
C ALA A 67 -0.78 -4.72 8.33
N ASP A 68 -1.49 -3.85 9.05
CA ASP A 68 -2.91 -3.61 8.86
C ASP A 68 -3.08 -2.44 7.89
N ILE A 69 -3.72 -2.68 6.75
CA ILE A 69 -3.88 -1.69 5.69
C ILE A 69 -5.34 -1.32 5.59
N PHE A 70 -5.63 -0.02 5.64
CA PHE A 70 -6.97 0.52 5.43
C PHE A 70 -6.98 1.37 4.17
N VAL A 71 -7.72 0.91 3.17
CA VAL A 71 -7.97 1.68 1.95
C VAL A 71 -9.24 2.48 2.16
N THR A 72 -9.16 3.80 2.01
CA THR A 72 -10.30 4.70 2.22
C THR A 72 -11.36 4.53 1.14
N HIS A 73 -10.93 4.39 -0.12
CA HIS A 73 -11.75 4.09 -1.30
C HIS A 73 -10.83 3.67 -2.46
N THR A 74 -11.40 3.17 -3.55
CA THR A 74 -10.66 2.48 -4.62
C THR A 74 -10.30 3.36 -5.82
N HIS A 75 -10.29 4.69 -5.67
CA HIS A 75 -9.75 5.56 -6.72
C HIS A 75 -8.25 5.33 -6.91
N TRP A 76 -7.78 5.58 -8.13
CA TRP A 76 -6.41 5.30 -8.55
C TRP A 76 -5.36 5.87 -7.60
N ASP A 77 -5.47 7.12 -7.18
CA ASP A 77 -4.50 7.76 -6.28
C ASP A 77 -4.39 7.11 -4.90
N HIS A 78 -5.35 6.27 -4.52
CA HIS A 78 -5.36 5.51 -3.27
C HIS A 78 -4.92 4.06 -3.42
N ILE A 79 -4.79 3.53 -4.65
CA ILE A 79 -4.42 2.11 -4.88
C ILE A 79 -3.27 1.89 -5.87
N LEU A 80 -2.94 2.89 -6.70
CA LEU A 80 -1.99 2.81 -7.81
C LEU A 80 -0.57 2.37 -7.39
N GLY A 81 -0.19 2.63 -6.14
CA GLY A 81 1.12 2.25 -5.63
C GLY A 81 1.24 0.77 -5.29
N PHE A 82 0.13 0.02 -5.23
CA PHE A 82 0.12 -1.36 -4.74
C PHE A 82 1.16 -2.25 -5.42
N PRO A 83 1.29 -2.33 -6.77
CA PRO A 83 2.31 -3.17 -7.41
C PRO A 83 3.76 -2.76 -7.11
N MET A 84 3.99 -1.53 -6.65
CA MET A 84 5.32 -1.03 -6.28
C MET A 84 5.66 -1.27 -4.80
N PHE A 85 4.76 -1.86 -4.01
CA PHE A 85 5.01 -2.17 -2.61
C PHE A 85 5.90 -3.41 -2.49
N THR A 86 7.22 -3.20 -2.41
CA THR A 86 8.24 -4.27 -2.35
C THR A 86 7.91 -5.43 -1.40
N PRO A 87 7.32 -5.20 -0.20
CA PRO A 87 6.91 -6.28 0.70
C PRO A 87 5.99 -7.34 0.09
N LEU A 88 5.23 -7.03 -0.98
CA LEU A 88 4.43 -8.02 -1.71
C LEU A 88 5.25 -9.21 -2.24
N TYR A 89 6.52 -8.97 -2.55
CA TYR A 89 7.42 -9.92 -3.20
C TYR A 89 8.38 -10.61 -2.22
N ILE A 90 8.22 -10.40 -0.91
CA ILE A 90 9.16 -10.88 0.10
C ILE A 90 8.47 -11.90 1.02
N PRO A 91 9.03 -13.11 1.20
CA PRO A 91 8.53 -14.10 2.15
C PRO A 91 8.57 -13.59 3.59
N GLY A 92 7.59 -13.98 4.40
CA GLY A 92 7.45 -13.52 5.79
C GLY A 92 6.67 -12.21 5.93
N THR A 93 6.11 -11.69 4.83
CA THR A 93 5.20 -10.54 4.84
C THR A 93 3.75 -11.01 5.01
N GLU A 94 3.03 -10.45 5.98
CA GLU A 94 1.58 -10.62 6.13
C GLU A 94 0.86 -9.25 6.08
N LEU A 95 -0.07 -9.12 5.12
CA LEU A 95 -0.84 -7.90 4.89
C LEU A 95 -2.33 -8.16 5.09
N ARG A 96 -2.98 -7.33 5.92
CA ARG A 96 -4.43 -7.39 6.16
C ARG A 96 -5.07 -6.15 5.59
N ILE A 97 -5.66 -6.26 4.40
CA ILE A 97 -6.21 -5.12 3.66
C ILE A 97 -7.72 -5.03 3.91
N THR A 98 -8.15 -3.90 4.48
CA THR A 98 -9.55 -3.59 4.76
C THR A 98 -9.96 -2.35 3.99
N GLY A 99 -11.14 -2.33 3.37
CA GLY A 99 -11.61 -1.17 2.64
C GLY A 99 -13.05 -1.33 2.15
N PRO A 100 -13.71 -0.22 1.77
CA PRO A 100 -15.03 -0.30 1.17
C PRO A 100 -14.94 -0.73 -0.29
N VAL A 101 -16.01 -1.32 -0.78
CA VAL A 101 -16.27 -1.41 -2.22
C VAL A 101 -17.59 -0.70 -2.47
N SER A 102 -17.51 0.42 -3.18
CA SER A 102 -18.66 1.25 -3.50
C SER A 102 -19.03 1.06 -4.96
N PHE A 103 -20.32 0.86 -5.23
CA PHE A 103 -20.96 0.88 -6.56
C PHE A 103 -20.74 -0.33 -7.49
N GLU A 104 -19.81 -1.25 -7.19
CA GLU A 104 -19.52 -2.40 -8.05
C GLU A 104 -19.79 -3.74 -7.34
N ASN A 105 -20.06 -4.78 -8.14
CA ASN A 105 -20.27 -6.16 -7.67
C ASN A 105 -18.95 -6.93 -7.46
N GLU A 106 -17.81 -6.29 -7.66
CA GLU A 106 -16.49 -6.90 -7.51
C GLU A 106 -16.03 -6.90 -6.05
N SER A 107 -15.16 -7.84 -5.68
CA SER A 107 -14.57 -7.86 -4.34
C SER A 107 -13.42 -6.85 -4.24
N LEU A 108 -13.08 -6.42 -3.02
CA LEU A 108 -11.89 -5.59 -2.78
C LEU A 108 -10.62 -6.24 -3.32
N GLU A 109 -10.52 -7.57 -3.21
CA GLU A 109 -9.43 -8.37 -3.76
C GLU A 109 -9.36 -8.28 -5.29
N ALA A 110 -10.50 -8.38 -5.98
CA ALA A 110 -10.55 -8.28 -7.43
C ALA A 110 -10.12 -6.88 -7.91
N ILE A 111 -10.60 -5.83 -7.25
CA ILE A 111 -10.28 -4.43 -7.60
C ILE A 111 -8.79 -4.15 -7.42
N ILE A 112 -8.24 -4.44 -6.23
CA ILE A 112 -6.83 -4.20 -5.93
C ILE A 112 -5.94 -5.12 -6.78
N GLY A 113 -6.32 -6.40 -6.91
CA GLY A 113 -5.58 -7.42 -7.64
C GLY A 113 -5.58 -7.23 -9.16
N THR A 114 -6.54 -6.52 -9.74
CA THR A 114 -6.55 -6.19 -11.18
C THR A 114 -5.30 -5.42 -11.62
N GLN A 115 -4.74 -4.62 -10.72
CA GLN A 115 -3.48 -3.91 -10.95
C GLN A 115 -2.30 -4.88 -11.20
N LEU A 116 -2.38 -6.10 -10.67
CA LEU A 116 -1.41 -7.18 -10.86
C LEU A 116 -1.79 -8.12 -12.03
N SER A 117 -2.78 -7.76 -12.85
CA SER A 117 -3.02 -8.53 -14.07
C SER A 117 -1.85 -8.34 -15.04
N TYR A 118 -1.50 -9.38 -15.81
CA TYR A 118 -0.38 -9.34 -16.76
C TYR A 118 -0.51 -8.23 -17.83
N ARG A 119 -1.73 -7.70 -18.01
CA ARG A 119 -2.00 -6.56 -18.90
C ARG A 119 -1.37 -5.26 -18.39
N TYR A 120 -1.25 -5.10 -17.07
CA TYR A 120 -0.80 -3.85 -16.43
C TYR A 120 0.50 -4.02 -15.63
N TRP A 121 0.82 -5.25 -15.19
CA TRP A 121 1.98 -5.52 -14.37
C TRP A 121 2.60 -6.90 -14.66
N PRO A 122 3.93 -7.06 -14.67
CA PRO A 122 4.58 -8.32 -15.06
C PRO A 122 4.45 -9.45 -14.03
N VAL A 123 3.96 -9.18 -12.81
CA VAL A 123 3.81 -10.16 -11.73
C VAL A 123 2.36 -10.28 -11.31
N ARG A 124 1.81 -11.50 -11.31
CA ARG A 124 0.41 -11.77 -10.95
C ARG A 124 0.22 -11.95 -9.46
N THR A 125 -1.02 -11.78 -8.98
CA THR A 125 -1.41 -12.01 -7.58
C THR A 125 -0.96 -13.39 -7.06
N GLY A 126 -1.09 -14.44 -7.87
CA GLY A 126 -0.66 -15.80 -7.50
C GLY A 126 0.86 -16.01 -7.45
N GLU A 127 1.65 -15.02 -7.85
CA GLU A 127 3.12 -15.05 -7.86
C GLU A 127 3.71 -14.20 -6.72
N LEU A 128 2.86 -13.58 -5.89
CA LEU A 128 3.30 -12.84 -4.72
C LEU A 128 3.80 -13.79 -3.63
N SER A 129 4.82 -13.33 -2.88
CA SER A 129 5.35 -14.07 -1.72
C SER A 129 4.70 -13.64 -0.40
N ALA A 130 4.05 -12.48 -0.37
CA ALA A 130 3.30 -12.02 0.79
C ALA A 130 1.99 -12.79 0.95
N LYS A 131 1.62 -13.06 2.20
CA LYS A 131 0.27 -13.52 2.54
C LYS A 131 -0.64 -12.31 2.66
N ILE A 132 -1.67 -12.24 1.84
CA ILE A 132 -2.62 -11.12 1.83
C ILE A 132 -4.01 -11.63 2.17
N THR A 133 -4.68 -10.95 3.08
CA THR A 133 -6.10 -11.20 3.38
C THR A 133 -6.89 -9.93 3.16
N TYR A 134 -8.03 -10.04 2.49
CA TYR A 134 -8.91 -8.91 2.20
C TYR A 134 -10.16 -8.96 3.08
N LYS A 135 -10.55 -7.82 3.64
CA LYS A 135 -11.79 -7.64 4.37
C LYS A 135 -12.56 -6.45 3.80
N GLN A 136 -13.67 -6.75 3.13
CA GLN A 136 -14.57 -5.71 2.65
C GLN A 136 -15.44 -5.18 3.81
N ILE A 137 -15.62 -3.86 3.87
CA ILE A 137 -16.58 -3.19 4.75
C ILE A 137 -17.67 -2.51 3.92
N LYS A 138 -18.88 -2.41 4.47
CA LYS A 138 -20.03 -1.72 3.86
C LYS A 138 -20.10 -0.28 4.33
#